data_AF-A0AA88LC02-F1
#
_entry.id   AF-A0AA88LC02-F1
#
_cell.length_a   1.000
_cell.length_b   1.000
_cell.length_c   1.000
_cell.angle_alpha   90.00
_cell.angle_beta   90.00
_cell.angle_gamma   90.00
#
_symmetry.space_group_name_H-M   'P 1'
#
loop_
_entity.id
_entity.type
_entity.pdbx_description
1 polymer ?
#
loop_
_entity_poly.entity_id
_entity_poly.type
_entity_poly.pdbx_seq_one_letter_code
_entity_poly.pdbx_strand_id
1 'polypeptide(L)'
;MPAPQNQEELQTLLGIDLSKQQKFEWNTSHEEAKRGIQNAISKNLSYFDPEAKEIEVITDASQHGQLSTDRATVTFASLSLSETEQRYSQMEKEMLAITFACKRFHQYLFRRTICVTTDHKPLESIFGKSIQRAPPRLQRMMLAIQPYDIKLRYKPGKTIPVADTLSRLHLADTDIESQHGRNMEPLKMGQKVWVQLTDQGTWKKATVCKAGDSPRSYYVRLEEGGTFCRNRIHIKSRQDPMVTDLHVCDPVLGDNGKMYVPKELVPIYAKEVVKVADILTPNQYEAELLTGMKIASEEDAVRVIDHFHKEGVKIVVLSSTDLGSDDELISFASIATDGKHEMYRITIPCIRDTFTGTGDLFAALFLAWTSKTDNNVKVSLEKTQASLQAVLKRTMEHAKSVAPSGAKLYPRYLELRLVQSMDIFLSPPEMCKASRIR
;
A
#
# COMPACT_ATOMS: atom_id res chain seq x y z
N MET A 1 -4.23 -8.39 -9.77
CA MET A 1 -5.25 -9.40 -10.12
C MET A 1 -4.88 -10.01 -11.45
N PRO A 2 -4.79 -11.35 -11.56
CA PRO A 2 -4.54 -12.04 -12.82
C PRO A 2 -5.67 -11.72 -13.82
N ALA A 3 -5.35 -11.75 -15.13
CA ALA A 3 -6.36 -11.61 -16.16
C ALA A 3 -7.27 -12.85 -16.12
N PRO A 4 -8.60 -12.68 -16.12
CA PRO A 4 -9.52 -13.81 -16.14
C PRO A 4 -9.30 -14.61 -17.42
N GLN A 5 -9.05 -15.90 -17.29
CA GLN A 5 -8.65 -16.79 -18.38
C GLN A 5 -9.85 -17.38 -19.12
N ASN A 6 -11.03 -17.29 -18.53
CA ASN A 6 -12.26 -17.80 -19.10
C ASN A 6 -13.45 -16.89 -18.74
N GLN A 7 -14.56 -17.12 -19.44
CA GLN A 7 -15.77 -16.33 -19.31
C GLN A 7 -16.34 -16.42 -17.89
N GLU A 8 -16.20 -17.55 -17.20
CA GLU A 8 -16.69 -17.76 -15.83
C GLU A 8 -15.88 -16.97 -14.78
N GLU A 9 -14.55 -16.91 -14.93
CA GLU A 9 -13.67 -16.06 -14.12
C GLU A 9 -13.91 -14.58 -14.36
N LEU A 10 -14.17 -14.18 -15.61
CA LEU A 10 -14.52 -12.80 -15.96
C LEU A 10 -15.90 -12.43 -15.42
N GLN A 11 -16.89 -13.33 -15.51
CA GLN A 11 -18.21 -13.18 -14.91
C GLN A 11 -18.12 -13.08 -13.39
N THR A 12 -17.24 -13.84 -12.75
CA THR A 12 -17.00 -13.79 -11.31
C THR A 12 -16.29 -12.49 -10.91
N LEU A 13 -15.34 -12.01 -11.73
CA LEU A 13 -14.58 -10.80 -11.49
C LEU A 13 -15.40 -9.51 -11.71
N LEU A 14 -16.26 -9.50 -12.73
CA LEU A 14 -17.09 -8.34 -13.09
C LEU A 14 -18.51 -8.43 -12.53
N GLY A 15 -18.95 -9.61 -12.09
CA GLY A 15 -20.30 -9.89 -11.59
C GLY A 15 -21.42 -9.64 -12.63
N ILE A 16 -21.15 -9.85 -13.92
CA ILE A 16 -22.09 -9.64 -15.03
C ILE A 16 -22.37 -10.99 -15.70
N ASP A 17 -23.63 -11.30 -16.03
CA ASP A 17 -23.96 -12.50 -16.82
C ASP A 17 -23.67 -12.25 -18.32
N LEU A 18 -22.72 -13.00 -18.87
CA LEU A 18 -22.32 -12.92 -20.29
C LEU A 18 -23.03 -13.99 -21.15
N SER A 19 -24.19 -14.50 -20.73
CA SER A 19 -24.96 -15.57 -21.38
C SER A 19 -25.39 -15.33 -22.84
N LYS A 20 -25.07 -14.19 -23.46
CA LYS A 20 -25.29 -13.93 -24.89
C LYS A 20 -24.07 -14.28 -25.74
N GLN A 21 -23.99 -15.55 -26.14
CA GLN A 21 -23.38 -16.11 -27.37
C GLN A 21 -22.22 -15.37 -28.06
N GLN A 22 -21.20 -14.94 -27.33
CA GLN A 22 -19.90 -14.67 -27.95
C GLN A 22 -18.78 -15.09 -27.01
N LYS A 23 -17.88 -15.94 -27.51
CA LYS A 23 -16.66 -16.33 -26.81
C LYS A 23 -15.86 -15.05 -26.56
N PHE A 24 -15.82 -14.61 -25.31
CA PHE A 24 -15.01 -13.46 -24.93
C PHE A 24 -13.55 -13.90 -24.88
N GLU A 25 -12.73 -13.39 -25.79
CA GLU A 25 -11.29 -13.62 -25.82
C GLU A 25 -10.56 -12.36 -25.33
N TRP A 26 -9.81 -12.51 -24.24
CA TRP A 26 -8.97 -11.43 -23.70
C TRP A 26 -7.81 -11.18 -24.66
N ASN A 27 -7.76 -10.02 -25.31
CA ASN A 27 -6.76 -9.68 -26.30
C ASN A 27 -5.89 -8.50 -25.83
N THR A 28 -4.83 -8.20 -26.58
CA THR A 28 -3.87 -7.16 -26.22
C THR A 28 -4.51 -5.78 -26.06
N SER A 29 -5.55 -5.46 -26.84
CA SER A 29 -6.27 -4.19 -26.73
C SER A 29 -7.06 -4.07 -25.42
N HIS A 30 -7.58 -5.18 -24.89
CA HIS A 30 -8.23 -5.22 -23.57
C HIS A 30 -7.23 -5.05 -22.44
N GLU A 31 -6.04 -5.63 -22.54
CA GLU A 31 -4.97 -5.44 -21.56
C GLU A 31 -4.44 -4.00 -21.56
N GLU A 32 -4.33 -3.39 -22.75
CA GLU A 32 -3.98 -1.97 -22.91
C GLU A 32 -5.04 -1.04 -22.31
N ALA A 33 -6.33 -1.32 -22.55
CA ALA A 33 -7.44 -0.56 -21.97
C ALA A 33 -7.47 -0.68 -20.44
N LYS A 34 -7.33 -1.90 -19.90
CA LYS A 34 -7.23 -2.16 -18.45
C LYS A 34 -6.05 -1.41 -17.85
N ARG A 35 -4.88 -1.48 -18.46
CA ARG A 35 -3.67 -0.75 -18.02
C ARG A 35 -3.87 0.77 -18.09
N GLY A 36 -4.56 1.27 -19.12
CA GLY A 36 -4.95 2.67 -19.24
C GLY A 36 -5.85 3.13 -18.09
N ILE A 37 -6.89 2.36 -17.76
CA ILE A 37 -7.80 2.62 -16.65
C ILE A 37 -7.05 2.56 -15.31
N GLN A 38 -6.23 1.52 -15.09
CA GLN A 38 -5.42 1.39 -13.88
C GLN A 38 -4.48 2.58 -13.71
N ASN A 39 -3.79 3.01 -14.77
CA ASN A 39 -2.93 4.19 -14.73
C ASN A 39 -3.70 5.49 -14.45
N ALA A 40 -4.92 5.63 -14.98
CA ALA A 40 -5.77 6.79 -14.72
C ALA A 40 -6.28 6.81 -13.27
N ILE A 41 -6.64 5.66 -12.71
CA ILE A 41 -7.07 5.50 -11.32
C ILE A 41 -5.90 5.75 -10.36
N SER A 42 -4.75 5.09 -10.58
CA SER A 42 -3.57 5.21 -9.73
C SER A 42 -3.03 6.63 -9.62
N LYS A 43 -3.21 7.46 -10.65
CA LYS A 43 -2.82 8.88 -10.61
C LYS A 43 -3.70 9.75 -9.72
N ASN A 44 -4.91 9.28 -9.38
CA ASN A 44 -5.94 10.04 -8.66
C ASN A 44 -6.28 9.47 -7.27
N LEU A 45 -5.59 8.39 -6.85
CA LEU A 45 -5.73 7.82 -5.51
C LEU A 45 -4.81 8.52 -4.50
N SER A 46 -5.31 8.72 -3.29
CA SER A 46 -4.57 9.28 -2.16
C SER A 46 -4.55 8.33 -0.97
N TYR A 47 -3.58 8.52 -0.08
CA TYR A 47 -3.59 7.86 1.22
C TYR A 47 -4.77 8.35 2.06
N PHE A 48 -5.31 7.45 2.87
CA PHE A 48 -6.33 7.78 3.86
C PHE A 48 -5.71 8.62 4.98
N ASP A 49 -6.29 9.79 5.26
CA ASP A 49 -5.89 10.64 6.38
C ASP A 49 -6.67 10.23 7.65
N PRO A 50 -6.01 9.67 8.69
CA PRO A 50 -6.67 9.28 9.93
C PRO A 50 -7.21 10.44 10.76
N GLU A 51 -6.72 11.67 10.55
CA GLU A 51 -7.10 12.89 11.26
C GLU A 51 -8.18 13.71 10.53
N ALA A 52 -8.65 13.22 9.37
CA ALA A 52 -9.69 13.86 8.60
C ALA A 52 -10.95 14.12 9.45
N LYS A 53 -11.39 15.39 9.48
CA LYS A 53 -12.55 15.82 10.27
C LYS A 53 -13.88 15.27 9.74
N GLU A 54 -13.96 15.01 8.43
CA GLU A 54 -15.13 14.42 7.77
C GLU A 54 -14.70 13.38 6.73
N ILE A 55 -15.39 12.23 6.72
CA ILE A 55 -15.24 11.19 5.70
C ILE A 55 -16.51 11.18 4.85
N GLU A 56 -16.38 11.42 3.54
CA GLU A 56 -17.51 11.34 2.61
C GLU A 56 -17.50 9.98 1.90
N VAL A 57 -18.64 9.30 1.87
CA VAL A 57 -18.88 8.10 1.05
C VAL A 57 -19.88 8.51 0.00
N ILE A 58 -19.51 8.42 -1.28
CA ILE A 58 -20.42 8.66 -2.40
C ILE A 58 -20.93 7.31 -2.86
N THR A 59 -22.24 7.11 -2.77
CA THR A 59 -22.91 5.87 -3.21
C THR A 59 -23.91 6.20 -4.30
N ASP A 60 -23.88 5.43 -5.38
CA ASP A 60 -24.86 5.42 -6.46
C ASP A 60 -25.28 3.96 -6.71
N ALA A 61 -26.59 3.70 -6.86
CA ALA A 61 -27.07 2.37 -7.27
C ALA A 61 -26.76 2.03 -8.75
N SER A 62 -26.04 2.88 -9.49
CA SER A 62 -25.36 2.52 -10.72
C SER A 62 -23.95 1.89 -10.46
N GLN A 63 -23.96 0.72 -9.80
CA GLN A 63 -22.84 -0.23 -9.69
C GLN A 63 -21.51 0.22 -9.01
N HIS A 64 -21.34 1.46 -8.51
CA HIS A 64 -20.03 1.92 -8.02
C HIS A 64 -20.12 2.70 -6.70
N GLY A 65 -19.59 2.13 -5.62
CA GLY A 65 -19.40 2.81 -4.33
C GLY A 65 -18.02 3.47 -4.27
N GLN A 66 -17.99 4.79 -4.15
CA GLN A 66 -16.75 5.58 -4.05
C GLN A 66 -16.58 6.13 -2.64
N LEU A 67 -15.37 6.07 -2.08
CA LEU A 67 -15.03 6.71 -0.81
C LEU A 67 -14.17 7.95 -1.07
N SER A 68 -14.69 9.15 -0.76
CA SER A 68 -13.99 10.43 -0.92
C SER A 68 -13.77 11.10 0.44
N THR A 69 -12.52 11.26 0.88
CA THR A 69 -12.23 12.14 2.03
C THR A 69 -11.84 13.51 1.51
N ASP A 70 -12.46 14.57 2.04
CA ASP A 70 -12.39 16.00 1.72
C ASP A 70 -11.25 16.51 0.80
N ARG A 71 -11.21 15.99 -0.45
CA ARG A 71 -10.40 16.37 -1.65
C ARG A 71 -9.41 15.35 -2.22
N ALA A 72 -9.44 14.07 -1.83
CA ALA A 72 -8.81 13.02 -2.63
C ALA A 72 -9.46 11.64 -2.44
N THR A 73 -9.56 10.85 -3.51
CA THR A 73 -10.23 9.54 -3.48
C THR A 73 -9.29 8.50 -2.89
N VAL A 74 -9.70 7.85 -1.81
CA VAL A 74 -8.86 6.87 -1.11
C VAL A 74 -8.98 5.50 -1.76
N THR A 75 -10.19 5.11 -2.11
CA THR A 75 -10.46 3.78 -2.67
C THR A 75 -11.81 3.75 -3.38
N PHE A 76 -11.96 2.80 -4.31
CA PHE A 76 -13.18 2.51 -5.04
C PHE A 76 -13.60 1.07 -4.75
N ALA A 77 -14.90 0.81 -4.68
CA ALA A 77 -15.43 -0.54 -4.67
C ALA A 77 -16.68 -0.63 -5.55
N SER A 78 -16.75 -1.66 -6.38
CA SER A 78 -17.96 -2.01 -7.12
C SER A 78 -18.58 -3.27 -6.53
N LEU A 79 -19.90 -3.36 -6.64
CA LEU A 79 -20.67 -4.55 -6.32
C LEU A 79 -21.66 -4.78 -7.45
N SER A 80 -21.64 -5.98 -8.01
CA SER A 80 -22.64 -6.40 -8.98
C SER A 80 -23.80 -7.08 -8.27
N LEU A 81 -25.02 -6.73 -8.68
CA LEU A 81 -26.24 -7.22 -8.06
C LEU A 81 -26.57 -8.64 -8.54
N SER A 82 -26.89 -9.54 -7.61
CA SER A 82 -27.44 -10.87 -7.93
C SER A 82 -28.81 -10.77 -8.64
N GLU A 83 -29.25 -11.83 -9.32
CA GLU A 83 -30.57 -11.86 -9.98
C GLU A 83 -31.74 -11.49 -9.05
N THR A 84 -31.59 -11.78 -7.75
CA THR A 84 -32.59 -11.45 -6.73
C THR A 84 -32.52 -9.96 -6.37
N GLU A 85 -31.32 -9.40 -6.21
CA GLU A 85 -31.09 -7.99 -5.88
C GLU A 85 -31.39 -7.05 -7.05
N GLN A 86 -31.26 -7.53 -8.29
CA GLN A 86 -31.68 -6.78 -9.47
C GLN A 86 -33.19 -6.47 -9.49
N ARG A 87 -34.00 -7.30 -8.81
CA ARG A 87 -35.46 -7.12 -8.69
C ARG A 87 -35.85 -6.23 -7.52
N TYR A 88 -34.88 -5.75 -6.73
CA TYR A 88 -35.15 -4.83 -5.63
C TYR A 88 -35.64 -3.49 -6.15
N SER A 89 -36.45 -2.82 -5.34
CA SER A 89 -36.84 -1.43 -5.61
C SER A 89 -35.61 -0.52 -5.65
N GLN A 90 -35.68 0.62 -6.35
CA GLN A 90 -34.56 1.56 -6.43
C GLN A 90 -34.05 1.94 -5.03
N MET A 91 -34.98 2.24 -4.12
CA MET A 91 -34.67 2.57 -2.73
C MET A 91 -33.92 1.45 -1.99
N GLU A 92 -34.29 0.18 -2.22
CA GLU A 92 -33.58 -0.97 -1.65
C GLU A 92 -32.19 -1.16 -2.25
N LYS A 93 -32.02 -0.87 -3.54
CA LYS A 93 -30.70 -0.93 -4.21
C LYS A 93 -29.76 0.15 -3.68
N GLU A 94 -30.25 1.37 -3.50
CA GLU A 94 -29.46 2.46 -2.90
C GLU A 94 -29.06 2.12 -1.45
N MET A 95 -30.00 1.61 -0.64
CA MET A 95 -29.71 1.20 0.73
C MET A 95 -28.72 0.03 0.80
N LEU A 96 -28.81 -0.90 -0.16
CA LEU A 96 -27.86 -2.00 -0.30
C LEU A 96 -26.46 -1.48 -0.64
N ALA A 97 -26.35 -0.47 -1.51
CA ALA A 97 -25.07 0.17 -1.85
C ALA A 97 -24.42 0.82 -0.62
N ILE A 98 -25.20 1.53 0.21
CA ILE A 98 -24.73 2.09 1.49
C ILE A 98 -24.26 0.98 2.43
N THR A 99 -25.08 -0.07 2.59
CA THR A 99 -24.75 -1.20 3.48
C THR A 99 -23.47 -1.91 3.04
N PHE A 100 -23.31 -2.11 1.73
CA PHE A 100 -22.11 -2.67 1.14
C PHE A 100 -20.89 -1.78 1.41
N ALA A 101 -20.98 -0.48 1.13
CA ALA A 101 -19.89 0.46 1.36
C ALA A 101 -19.45 0.47 2.84
N CYS A 102 -20.40 0.52 3.78
CA CYS A 102 -20.11 0.46 5.21
C CYS A 102 -19.34 -0.81 5.61
N LYS A 103 -19.79 -1.98 5.13
CA LYS A 103 -19.11 -3.25 5.41
C LYS A 103 -17.74 -3.34 4.74
N ARG A 104 -17.65 -2.94 3.48
CA ARG A 104 -16.43 -3.03 2.66
C ARG A 104 -15.31 -2.12 3.18
N PHE A 105 -15.70 -0.95 3.70
CA PHE A 105 -14.79 0.07 4.20
C PHE A 105 -14.79 0.18 5.73
N HIS A 106 -15.20 -0.90 6.43
CA HIS A 106 -15.30 -0.93 7.88
C HIS A 106 -14.06 -0.36 8.58
N GLN A 107 -12.86 -0.74 8.13
CA GLN A 107 -11.58 -0.28 8.68
C GLN A 107 -11.37 1.25 8.60
N TYR A 108 -11.99 1.92 7.63
CA TYR A 108 -11.91 3.38 7.46
C TYR A 108 -13.04 4.10 8.21
N LEU A 109 -14.22 3.46 8.27
CA LEU A 109 -15.48 4.09 8.67
C LEU A 109 -15.82 3.89 10.15
N PHE A 110 -15.34 2.82 10.78
CA PHE A 110 -15.73 2.48 12.16
C PHE A 110 -15.31 3.54 13.17
N ARG A 111 -16.21 3.90 14.10
CA ARG A 111 -16.04 4.93 15.15
C ARG A 111 -15.80 6.36 14.66
N ARG A 112 -16.12 6.67 13.41
CA ARG A 112 -16.04 8.02 12.85
C ARG A 112 -17.41 8.49 12.35
N THR A 113 -17.59 9.80 12.28
CA THR A 113 -18.75 10.40 11.63
C THR A 113 -18.55 10.38 10.11
N ILE A 114 -19.51 9.80 9.41
CA ILE A 114 -19.45 9.53 7.98
C ILE A 114 -20.55 10.36 7.31
N CYS A 115 -20.21 11.10 6.27
CA CYS A 115 -21.19 11.74 5.41
C CYS A 115 -21.45 10.86 4.19
N VAL A 116 -22.63 10.26 4.07
CA VAL A 116 -23.00 9.46 2.90
C VAL A 116 -23.75 10.34 1.91
N THR A 117 -23.14 10.59 0.74
CA THR A 117 -23.73 11.35 -0.35
C THR A 117 -24.41 10.39 -1.34
N THR A 118 -25.71 10.59 -1.58
CA THR A 118 -26.51 9.81 -2.54
C THR A 118 -27.32 10.74 -3.44
N ASP A 119 -27.61 10.28 -4.66
CA ASP A 119 -28.50 10.92 -5.62
C ASP A 119 -29.98 10.53 -5.44
N HIS A 120 -30.31 9.79 -4.37
CA HIS A 120 -31.66 9.36 -4.07
C HIS A 120 -32.27 10.10 -2.85
N LYS A 121 -32.92 11.23 -3.14
CA LYS A 121 -33.60 12.10 -2.14
C LYS A 121 -34.52 11.35 -1.14
N PRO A 122 -35.27 10.29 -1.52
CA PRO A 122 -36.11 9.55 -0.59
C PRO A 122 -35.37 8.87 0.58
N LEU A 123 -34.07 8.54 0.45
CA LEU A 123 -33.30 7.94 1.53
C LEU A 123 -33.09 8.90 2.71
N GLU A 124 -32.97 10.20 2.45
CA GLU A 124 -32.83 11.23 3.50
C GLU A 124 -34.04 11.22 4.44
N SER A 125 -35.23 11.02 3.89
CA SER A 125 -36.45 10.91 4.67
C SER A 125 -36.55 9.62 5.49
N ILE A 126 -35.85 8.53 5.11
CA ILE A 126 -35.95 7.23 5.77
C ILE A 126 -35.02 7.16 6.96
N PHE A 127 -33.80 7.70 6.85
CA PHE A 127 -32.87 7.82 7.98
C PHE A 127 -33.44 8.68 9.12
N GLY A 128 -34.32 9.64 8.80
CA GLY A 128 -35.03 10.46 9.80
C GLY A 128 -36.30 9.83 10.40
N LYS A 129 -36.75 8.65 9.94
CA LYS A 129 -37.99 8.00 10.39
C LYS A 129 -37.68 6.74 11.22
N SER A 130 -38.61 6.38 12.11
CA SER A 130 -38.50 5.14 12.91
C SER A 130 -38.38 3.91 12.01
N ILE A 131 -37.41 3.05 12.31
CA ILE A 131 -37.08 1.82 11.60
C ILE A 131 -38.30 0.90 11.39
N GLN A 132 -39.28 0.95 12.31
CA GLN A 132 -40.49 0.14 12.27
C GLN A 132 -41.40 0.40 11.06
N ARG A 133 -41.26 1.56 10.41
CA ARG A 133 -42.06 1.92 9.23
C ARG A 133 -41.42 1.50 7.90
N ALA A 134 -40.18 1.00 7.93
CA ALA A 134 -39.50 0.52 6.72
C ALA A 134 -39.90 -0.93 6.40
N PRO A 135 -39.90 -1.35 5.12
CA PRO A 135 -40.00 -2.75 4.72
C PRO A 135 -38.98 -3.65 5.45
N PRO A 136 -39.31 -4.92 5.77
CA PRO A 136 -38.44 -5.81 6.55
C PRO A 136 -37.00 -5.96 6.01
N ARG A 137 -36.82 -5.85 4.68
CA ARG A 137 -35.50 -5.90 4.05
C ARG A 137 -34.67 -4.65 4.36
N LEU A 138 -35.27 -3.47 4.22
CA LEU A 138 -34.66 -2.20 4.59
C LEU A 138 -34.36 -2.13 6.09
N GLN A 139 -35.24 -2.67 6.95
CA GLN A 139 -34.98 -2.78 8.38
C GLN A 139 -33.69 -3.55 8.68
N ARG A 140 -33.49 -4.71 8.03
CA ARG A 140 -32.26 -5.51 8.20
C ARG A 140 -31.01 -4.74 7.76
N MET A 141 -31.09 -4.01 6.65
CA MET A 141 -29.99 -3.17 6.16
C MET A 141 -29.70 -2.01 7.12
N MET A 142 -30.73 -1.34 7.64
CA MET A 142 -30.60 -0.27 8.64
C MET A 142 -29.97 -0.77 9.94
N LEU A 143 -30.37 -1.96 10.43
CA LEU A 143 -29.73 -2.59 11.60
C LEU A 143 -28.26 -2.94 11.33
N ALA A 144 -27.93 -3.41 10.13
CA ALA A 144 -26.56 -3.78 9.77
C ALA A 144 -25.59 -2.58 9.75
N ILE A 145 -26.10 -1.37 9.51
CA ILE A 145 -25.30 -0.14 9.52
C ILE A 145 -25.38 0.65 10.83
N GLN A 146 -26.15 0.19 11.82
CA GLN A 146 -26.28 0.83 13.14
C GLN A 146 -24.93 1.06 13.87
N PRO A 147 -23.89 0.22 13.71
CA PRO A 147 -22.59 0.49 14.31
C PRO A 147 -21.84 1.72 13.77
N TYR A 148 -22.32 2.36 12.70
CA TYR A 148 -21.67 3.48 12.03
C TYR A 148 -22.45 4.79 12.26
N ASP A 149 -21.74 5.90 12.52
CA ASP A 149 -22.35 7.22 12.67
C ASP A 149 -22.52 7.88 11.30
N ILE A 150 -23.68 7.67 10.66
CA ILE A 150 -23.96 8.06 9.27
C ILE A 150 -24.83 9.31 9.21
N LYS A 151 -24.34 10.34 8.51
CA LYS A 151 -25.07 11.54 8.10
C LYS A 151 -25.34 11.49 6.60
N LEU A 152 -26.60 11.31 6.21
CA LEU A 152 -26.96 11.28 4.79
C LEU A 152 -27.04 12.69 4.19
N ARG A 153 -26.50 12.90 2.99
CA ARG A 153 -26.56 14.16 2.23
C ARG A 153 -27.05 13.88 0.81
N TYR A 154 -28.17 14.47 0.42
CA TYR A 154 -28.63 14.39 -0.97
C TYR A 154 -27.85 15.38 -1.86
N LYS A 155 -27.31 14.91 -2.99
CA LYS A 155 -26.80 15.77 -4.07
C LYS A 155 -27.44 15.33 -5.40
N PRO A 156 -27.97 16.25 -6.23
CA PRO A 156 -28.48 15.89 -7.55
C PRO A 156 -27.40 15.22 -8.42
N GLY A 157 -27.72 14.12 -9.11
CA GLY A 157 -26.75 13.34 -9.90
C GLY A 157 -25.92 14.17 -10.89
N LYS A 158 -26.51 15.21 -11.49
CA LYS A 158 -25.84 16.17 -12.40
C LYS A 158 -24.66 16.94 -11.77
N THR A 159 -24.57 16.97 -10.43
CA THR A 159 -23.52 17.68 -9.68
C THR A 159 -22.50 16.75 -9.04
N ILE A 160 -22.61 15.43 -9.26
CA ILE A 160 -21.62 14.44 -8.82
C ILE A 160 -20.62 14.25 -9.97
N PRO A 161 -19.39 14.78 -9.88
CA PRO A 161 -18.47 14.89 -11.03
C PRO A 161 -17.95 13.56 -11.59
N VAL A 162 -18.21 12.44 -10.89
CA VAL A 162 -17.55 11.15 -11.14
C VAL A 162 -18.54 10.03 -11.52
N ALA A 163 -19.82 10.14 -11.17
CA ALA A 163 -20.80 9.09 -11.44
C ALA A 163 -21.26 9.07 -12.92
N ASP A 164 -21.40 10.24 -13.55
CA ASP A 164 -21.87 10.35 -14.94
C ASP A 164 -20.77 10.07 -15.98
N THR A 165 -19.48 10.12 -15.63
CA THR A 165 -18.36 10.06 -16.60
C THR A 165 -18.06 8.65 -17.11
N LEU A 166 -18.42 7.59 -16.37
CA LEU A 166 -18.27 6.20 -16.82
C LEU A 166 -19.54 5.60 -17.42
N SER A 167 -20.73 6.14 -17.11
CA SER A 167 -22.00 5.57 -17.58
C SER A 167 -22.55 6.22 -18.86
N ARG A 168 -22.09 7.42 -19.24
CA ARG A 168 -22.62 8.16 -20.41
C ARG A 168 -21.52 8.91 -21.17
N LEU A 169 -20.78 8.21 -22.02
CA LEU A 169 -20.03 8.86 -23.09
C LEU A 169 -21.01 9.33 -24.18
N HIS A 170 -21.33 10.62 -24.19
CA HIS A 170 -21.64 11.34 -25.42
C HIS A 170 -20.47 12.28 -25.70
N LEU A 171 -19.76 11.99 -26.80
CA LEU A 171 -18.68 12.81 -27.31
C LEU A 171 -19.25 14.16 -27.75
N ALA A 172 -18.88 15.22 -27.05
CA ALA A 172 -18.88 16.56 -27.61
C ALA A 172 -17.59 17.25 -27.16
N ASP A 173 -16.74 17.55 -28.13
CA ASP A 173 -15.57 18.39 -27.97
C ASP A 173 -15.96 19.70 -27.31
N THR A 174 -15.31 20.06 -26.20
CA THR A 174 -15.00 21.46 -25.88
C THR A 174 -14.02 21.55 -24.72
N ASP A 175 -13.15 22.53 -24.85
CA ASP A 175 -12.02 22.85 -23.99
C ASP A 175 -12.37 22.93 -22.50
N ILE A 176 -11.71 22.14 -21.66
CA ILE A 176 -11.74 22.29 -20.20
C ILE A 176 -10.31 22.46 -19.69
N GLU A 177 -9.98 23.68 -19.31
CA GLU A 177 -8.80 24.03 -18.53
C GLU A 177 -8.71 23.16 -17.26
N SER A 178 -7.58 22.48 -17.09
CA SER A 178 -7.34 21.53 -15.99
C SER A 178 -7.08 22.22 -14.65
N GLN A 179 -8.11 22.27 -13.79
CA GLN A 179 -8.03 22.80 -12.43
C GLN A 179 -7.33 21.88 -11.40
N HIS A 180 -6.77 20.73 -11.80
CA HIS A 180 -6.32 19.66 -10.87
C HIS A 180 -4.79 19.49 -10.68
N GLY A 181 -3.95 20.43 -11.11
CA GLY A 181 -2.51 20.30 -10.88
C GLY A 181 -2.12 20.61 -9.44
N ARG A 182 -1.32 19.73 -8.79
CA ARG A 182 -0.68 19.97 -7.48
C ARG A 182 -0.21 21.41 -7.38
N ASN A 183 -0.54 22.09 -6.28
CA ASN A 183 -0.07 23.44 -6.03
C ASN A 183 1.42 23.36 -5.68
N MET A 184 2.26 23.43 -6.71
CA MET A 184 3.72 23.42 -6.58
C MET A 184 4.19 24.87 -6.49
N GLU A 185 5.10 25.15 -5.54
CA GLU A 185 5.64 26.50 -5.43
C GLU A 185 6.24 26.97 -6.78
N PRO A 186 5.95 28.21 -7.18
CA PRO A 186 6.49 28.79 -8.40
C PRO A 186 8.01 28.78 -8.39
N LEU A 187 8.61 28.35 -9.50
CA LEU A 187 10.06 28.40 -9.65
C LEU A 187 10.52 29.84 -9.94
N LYS A 188 11.62 30.25 -9.32
CA LYS A 188 12.21 31.58 -9.53
C LYS A 188 13.13 31.58 -10.75
N MET A 189 13.22 32.72 -11.45
CA MET A 189 14.23 32.90 -12.50
C MET A 189 15.63 32.71 -11.92
N GLY A 190 16.50 31.97 -12.62
CA GLY A 190 17.84 31.63 -12.16
C GLY A 190 17.90 30.43 -11.19
N GLN A 191 16.77 29.82 -10.82
CA GLN A 191 16.77 28.64 -9.95
C GLN A 191 17.40 27.43 -10.67
N LYS A 192 18.34 26.77 -10.00
CA LYS A 192 18.94 25.52 -10.45
C LYS A 192 17.96 24.37 -10.24
N VAL A 193 17.69 23.60 -11.29
CA VAL A 193 16.67 22.55 -11.33
C VAL A 193 17.16 21.31 -12.07
N TRP A 194 16.50 20.19 -11.85
CA TRP A 194 16.56 19.02 -12.71
C TRP A 194 15.40 19.08 -13.71
N VAL A 195 15.66 18.79 -14.99
CA VAL A 195 14.63 18.71 -16.03
C VAL A 195 14.62 17.35 -16.72
N GLN A 196 13.44 16.79 -16.93
CA GLN A 196 13.23 15.58 -17.72
C GLN A 196 12.85 15.96 -19.17
N LEU A 197 13.64 15.51 -20.14
CA LEU A 197 13.43 15.87 -21.55
C LEU A 197 12.46 14.95 -22.29
N THR A 198 12.30 13.70 -21.85
CA THR A 198 11.41 12.69 -22.45
C THR A 198 10.70 11.88 -21.35
N ASP A 199 9.53 11.34 -21.66
CA ASP A 199 8.71 10.56 -20.71
C ASP A 199 9.42 9.28 -20.20
N GLN A 200 10.48 8.82 -20.87
CA GLN A 200 11.29 7.65 -20.52
C GLN A 200 12.66 7.97 -19.89
N GLY A 201 12.85 9.18 -19.37
CA GLY A 201 13.57 9.39 -18.11
C GLY A 201 15.11 9.44 -18.13
N THR A 202 15.68 10.58 -18.54
CA THR A 202 16.94 11.07 -17.96
C THR A 202 16.77 12.49 -17.45
N TRP A 203 17.13 12.72 -16.18
CA TRP A 203 17.09 14.03 -15.55
C TRP A 203 18.41 14.77 -15.83
N LYS A 204 18.32 15.95 -16.42
CA LYS A 204 19.47 16.80 -16.73
C LYS A 204 19.50 18.05 -15.88
N LYS A 205 20.71 18.57 -15.64
CA LYS A 205 20.92 19.81 -14.89
C LYS A 205 20.52 21.00 -15.77
N ALA A 206 19.67 21.87 -15.23
CA ALA A 206 19.17 23.03 -15.92
C ALA A 206 18.98 24.23 -14.98
N THR A 207 18.75 25.39 -15.59
CA THR A 207 18.42 26.63 -14.88
C THR A 207 17.13 27.20 -15.45
N VAL A 208 16.21 27.62 -14.57
CA VAL A 208 14.94 28.25 -14.96
C VAL A 208 15.24 29.62 -15.57
N CYS A 209 14.85 29.80 -16.83
CA CYS A 209 15.05 31.06 -17.57
C CYS A 209 13.87 32.00 -17.36
N LYS A 210 12.64 31.53 -17.59
CA LYS A 210 11.41 32.30 -17.45
C LYS A 210 10.19 31.37 -17.32
N ALA A 211 9.07 31.90 -16.83
CA ALA A 211 7.78 31.24 -16.93
C ALA A 211 7.36 31.10 -18.41
N GLY A 212 6.63 30.03 -18.71
CA GLY A 212 6.03 29.79 -20.03
C GLY A 212 4.60 30.30 -20.11
N ASP A 213 3.91 29.96 -21.20
CA ASP A 213 2.60 30.52 -21.55
C ASP A 213 1.47 29.97 -20.67
N SER A 214 1.66 28.80 -20.04
CA SER A 214 0.76 28.30 -19.01
C SER A 214 1.34 28.49 -17.60
N PRO A 215 0.50 28.65 -16.56
CA PRO A 215 0.94 28.83 -15.16
C PRO A 215 1.85 27.72 -14.62
N ARG A 216 1.90 26.57 -15.30
CA ARG A 216 2.67 25.39 -14.91
C ARG A 216 3.83 25.10 -15.86
N SER A 217 4.09 25.96 -16.85
CA SER A 217 5.17 25.77 -17.81
C SER A 217 6.33 26.71 -17.52
N TYR A 218 7.56 26.23 -17.74
CA TYR A 218 8.77 27.02 -17.58
C TYR A 218 9.74 26.72 -18.71
N TYR A 219 10.40 27.78 -19.19
CA TYR A 219 11.57 27.65 -20.05
C TYR A 219 12.79 27.39 -19.18
N VAL A 220 13.44 26.26 -19.41
CA VAL A 220 14.66 25.85 -18.70
C VAL A 220 15.80 25.71 -19.69
N ARG A 221 17.00 26.17 -19.30
CA ARG A 221 18.22 26.04 -20.10
C ARG A 221 19.10 24.97 -19.49
N LEU A 222 19.47 23.96 -20.29
CA LEU A 222 20.40 22.91 -19.86
C LEU A 222 21.79 23.51 -19.64
N GLU A 223 22.55 22.95 -18.70
CA GLU A 223 23.97 23.33 -18.53
C GLU A 223 24.80 22.98 -19.79
N GLU A 224 24.41 21.93 -20.52
CA GLU A 224 25.01 21.48 -21.79
C GLU A 224 24.58 22.35 -23.01
N GLY A 225 23.71 23.34 -22.81
CA GLY A 225 23.16 24.18 -23.88
C GLY A 225 21.78 23.74 -24.37
N GLY A 226 21.04 24.68 -24.98
CA GLY A 226 19.66 24.49 -25.42
C GLY A 226 18.63 24.92 -24.36
N THR A 227 17.53 25.51 -24.83
CA THR A 227 16.42 25.98 -23.98
C THR A 227 15.14 25.23 -24.34
N PHE A 228 14.46 24.68 -23.34
CA PHE A 228 13.26 23.86 -23.53
C PHE A 228 12.12 24.38 -22.67
N CYS A 229 10.91 24.41 -23.23
CA CYS A 229 9.69 24.58 -22.43
C CYS A 229 9.29 23.23 -21.83
N ARG A 230 9.11 23.18 -20.51
CA ARG A 230 8.65 21.99 -19.80
C ARG A 230 7.63 22.36 -18.74
N ASN A 231 6.67 21.45 -18.54
CA ASN A 231 5.72 21.55 -17.46
C ASN A 231 6.40 21.28 -16.12
N ARG A 232 5.89 21.88 -15.05
CA ARG A 232 6.42 21.84 -13.68
C ARG A 232 6.57 20.42 -13.13
N ILE A 233 5.78 19.47 -13.63
CA ILE A 233 5.90 18.03 -13.32
C ILE A 233 7.23 17.43 -13.82
N HIS A 234 7.79 17.95 -14.90
CA HIS A 234 9.07 17.54 -15.47
C HIS A 234 10.24 18.38 -14.97
N ILE A 235 10.04 19.18 -13.90
CA ILE A 235 11.05 20.07 -13.34
C ILE A 235 11.08 19.91 -11.82
N LYS A 236 12.19 19.44 -11.26
CA LYS A 236 12.39 19.27 -9.81
C LYS A 236 13.43 20.24 -9.27
N SER A 237 13.28 20.67 -8.02
CA SER A 237 14.31 21.50 -7.37
C SER A 237 15.60 20.69 -7.25
N ARG A 238 16.75 21.34 -7.41
CA ARG A 238 18.05 20.66 -7.17
C ARG A 238 18.29 20.34 -5.69
N GLN A 239 17.49 20.93 -4.80
CA GLN A 239 17.49 20.66 -3.36
C GLN A 239 16.60 19.46 -2.98
N ASP A 240 15.70 19.01 -3.85
CA ASP A 240 14.94 17.78 -3.60
C ASP A 240 15.87 16.57 -3.83
N PRO A 241 16.07 15.69 -2.85
CA PRO A 241 16.73 14.41 -3.11
C PRO A 241 15.92 13.66 -4.18
N MET A 242 16.60 13.09 -5.18
CA MET A 242 15.93 12.20 -6.13
C MET A 242 15.32 11.06 -5.32
N VAL A 243 14.00 11.02 -5.22
CA VAL A 243 13.30 9.76 -4.94
C VAL A 243 13.55 8.88 -6.15
N THR A 244 14.63 8.12 -6.11
CA THR A 244 14.77 6.88 -6.87
C THR A 244 13.74 5.93 -6.29
N ASP A 245 12.94 5.28 -7.13
CA ASP A 245 11.95 4.29 -6.70
C ASP A 245 12.68 3.18 -5.92
N LEU A 246 12.67 3.27 -4.58
CA LEU A 246 13.32 2.32 -3.68
C LEU A 246 12.34 1.19 -3.41
N HIS A 247 12.68 -0.03 -3.81
CA HIS A 247 11.85 -1.20 -3.59
C HIS A 247 12.36 -2.02 -2.40
N VAL A 248 11.53 -2.13 -1.37
CA VAL A 248 11.75 -3.04 -0.24
C VAL A 248 10.87 -4.26 -0.42
N CYS A 249 11.47 -5.45 -0.37
CA CYS A 249 10.79 -6.73 -0.49
C CYS A 249 10.99 -7.55 0.77
N ASP A 250 9.89 -7.86 1.45
CA ASP A 250 9.82 -8.91 2.46
C ASP A 250 9.19 -10.15 1.80
N PRO A 251 9.97 -11.18 1.43
CA PRO A 251 9.48 -12.31 0.65
C PRO A 251 8.75 -13.32 1.54
N VAL A 252 7.55 -12.95 2.02
CA VAL A 252 6.74 -13.74 2.94
C VAL A 252 6.28 -15.05 2.28
N LEU A 253 7.05 -16.12 2.48
CA LEU A 253 6.77 -17.44 1.92
C LEU A 253 6.42 -18.47 2.99
N GLY A 254 6.98 -18.32 4.19
CA GLY A 254 6.76 -19.26 5.29
C GLY A 254 7.80 -19.11 6.38
N ASP A 255 7.68 -19.97 7.38
CA ASP A 255 8.57 -20.00 8.53
C ASP A 255 8.60 -21.40 9.15
N ASN A 256 9.63 -21.73 9.92
CA ASN A 256 9.73 -22.97 10.69
C ASN A 256 9.46 -24.24 9.84
N GLY A 257 9.97 -24.27 8.60
CA GLY A 257 9.78 -25.41 7.70
C GLY A 257 8.41 -25.48 7.02
N LYS A 258 7.50 -24.55 7.29
CA LYS A 258 6.13 -24.54 6.78
C LYS A 258 5.85 -23.33 5.90
N MET A 259 5.42 -23.59 4.67
CA MET A 259 4.99 -22.56 3.73
C MET A 259 3.60 -22.03 4.08
N TYR A 260 3.42 -20.71 3.98
CA TYR A 260 2.13 -20.03 4.17
C TYR A 260 1.38 -19.83 2.86
N VAL A 261 2.11 -19.83 1.75
CA VAL A 261 1.61 -19.51 0.43
C VAL A 261 1.74 -20.72 -0.52
N PRO A 262 1.09 -20.71 -1.69
CA PRO A 262 1.26 -21.77 -2.69
C PRO A 262 2.72 -21.88 -3.19
N LYS A 263 3.19 -23.12 -3.41
CA LYS A 263 4.59 -23.41 -3.81
C LYS A 263 4.96 -22.78 -5.15
N GLU A 264 3.97 -22.51 -5.98
CA GLU A 264 4.10 -21.90 -7.30
C GLU A 264 4.58 -20.45 -7.22
N LEU A 265 4.47 -19.78 -6.06
CA LEU A 265 4.95 -18.41 -5.87
C LEU A 265 6.47 -18.32 -5.65
N VAL A 266 7.10 -19.36 -5.11
CA VAL A 266 8.56 -19.38 -4.85
C VAL A 266 9.37 -19.05 -6.13
N PRO A 267 9.14 -19.70 -7.28
CA PRO A 267 9.89 -19.37 -8.49
C PRO A 267 9.59 -17.96 -9.02
N ILE A 268 8.40 -17.41 -8.78
CA ILE A 268 8.06 -16.03 -9.18
C ILE A 268 8.84 -15.03 -8.33
N TYR A 269 8.89 -15.24 -7.01
CA TYR A 269 9.70 -14.40 -6.13
C TYR A 269 11.19 -14.45 -6.52
N ALA A 270 11.74 -15.66 -6.65
CA ALA A 270 13.16 -15.84 -6.94
C ALA A 270 13.58 -15.26 -8.30
N LYS A 271 12.74 -15.40 -9.34
CA LYS A 271 13.11 -15.02 -10.72
C LYS A 271 12.71 -13.60 -11.11
N GLU A 272 11.68 -13.05 -10.49
CA GLU A 272 11.09 -11.76 -10.90
C GLU A 272 11.17 -10.72 -9.77
N VAL A 273 10.66 -11.04 -8.57
CA VAL A 273 10.52 -10.05 -7.49
C VAL A 273 11.87 -9.69 -6.86
N VAL A 274 12.70 -10.68 -6.54
CA VAL A 274 14.02 -10.46 -5.92
C VAL A 274 14.91 -9.58 -6.81
N LYS A 275 14.82 -9.73 -8.14
CA LYS A 275 15.65 -8.98 -9.10
C LYS A 275 15.34 -7.48 -9.18
N VAL A 276 14.16 -7.08 -8.73
CA VAL A 276 13.75 -5.66 -8.74
C VAL A 276 13.79 -5.04 -7.34
N ALA A 277 14.16 -5.81 -6.31
CA ALA A 277 14.27 -5.35 -4.94
C ALA A 277 15.63 -4.66 -4.69
N ASP A 278 15.59 -3.45 -4.14
CA ASP A 278 16.79 -2.78 -3.63
C ASP A 278 17.16 -3.30 -2.24
N ILE A 279 16.15 -3.58 -1.41
CA ILE A 279 16.29 -4.11 -0.06
C ILE A 279 15.48 -5.41 0.04
N LEU A 280 16.11 -6.50 0.49
CA LEU A 280 15.47 -7.80 0.72
C LEU A 280 15.59 -8.20 2.19
N THR A 281 14.49 -8.64 2.82
CA THR A 281 14.46 -8.96 4.27
C THR A 281 14.00 -10.38 4.61
N PRO A 282 14.52 -11.46 3.99
CA PRO A 282 14.01 -12.80 4.23
C PRO A 282 14.37 -13.30 5.63
N ASN A 283 13.55 -14.19 6.19
CA ASN A 283 14.00 -15.09 7.26
C ASN A 283 14.87 -16.23 6.70
N GLN A 284 15.48 -17.05 7.57
CA GLN A 284 16.29 -18.19 7.13
C GLN A 284 15.55 -19.12 6.15
N TYR A 285 14.34 -19.54 6.50
CA TYR A 285 13.57 -20.49 5.69
C TYR A 285 13.23 -19.94 4.29
N GLU A 286 12.84 -18.67 4.21
CA GLU A 286 12.57 -17.96 2.96
C GLU A 286 13.83 -17.84 2.10
N ALA A 287 14.96 -17.50 2.71
CA ALA A 287 16.24 -17.42 2.01
C ALA A 287 16.65 -18.79 1.44
N GLU A 288 16.44 -19.87 2.19
CA GLU A 288 16.70 -21.23 1.71
C GLU A 288 15.76 -21.61 0.55
N LEU A 289 14.49 -21.23 0.62
CA LEU A 289 13.51 -21.50 -0.45
C LEU A 289 13.84 -20.75 -1.74
N LEU A 290 14.21 -19.47 -1.64
CA LEU A 290 14.49 -18.62 -2.79
C LEU A 290 15.79 -19.03 -3.51
N THR A 291 16.79 -19.47 -2.74
CA THR A 291 18.11 -19.81 -3.29
C THR A 291 18.34 -21.30 -3.53
N GLY A 292 17.56 -22.17 -2.89
CA GLY A 292 17.79 -23.62 -2.87
C GLY A 292 19.02 -24.03 -2.04
N MET A 293 19.65 -23.11 -1.32
CA MET A 293 20.83 -23.34 -0.49
C MET A 293 20.43 -23.48 0.97
N LYS A 294 21.00 -24.45 1.69
CA LYS A 294 20.78 -24.61 3.14
C LYS A 294 21.71 -23.72 3.95
N ILE A 295 21.19 -23.17 5.05
CA ILE A 295 21.93 -22.35 6.00
C ILE A 295 22.12 -23.15 7.29
N ALA A 296 23.32 -23.72 7.48
CA ALA A 296 23.68 -24.46 8.70
C ALA A 296 24.89 -23.84 9.43
N SER A 297 25.51 -22.81 8.84
CA SER A 297 26.67 -22.10 9.37
C SER A 297 26.64 -20.63 8.96
N GLU A 298 27.46 -19.80 9.62
CA GLU A 298 27.65 -18.40 9.25
C GLU A 298 28.18 -18.29 7.81
N GLU A 299 29.09 -19.18 7.40
CA GLU A 299 29.61 -19.23 6.04
C GLU A 299 28.51 -19.50 5.00
N ASP A 300 27.51 -20.32 5.33
CA ASP A 300 26.37 -20.57 4.45
C ASP A 300 25.50 -19.32 4.32
N ALA A 301 25.26 -18.62 5.42
CA ALA A 301 24.52 -17.35 5.42
C ALA A 301 25.21 -16.30 4.54
N VAL A 302 26.55 -16.19 4.63
CA VAL A 302 27.34 -15.31 3.76
C VAL A 302 27.15 -15.70 2.28
N ARG A 303 27.22 -16.99 1.93
CA ARG A 303 27.03 -17.45 0.54
C ARG A 303 25.62 -17.16 0.01
N VAL A 304 24.60 -17.31 0.85
CA VAL A 304 23.21 -16.98 0.50
C VAL A 304 23.04 -15.48 0.26
N ILE A 305 23.60 -14.64 1.14
CA ILE A 305 23.56 -13.19 0.96
C ILE A 305 24.30 -12.76 -0.32
N ASP A 306 25.47 -13.35 -0.59
CA ASP A 306 26.23 -13.11 -1.82
C ASP A 306 25.46 -13.49 -3.08
N HIS A 307 24.65 -14.54 -3.02
CA HIS A 307 23.77 -14.91 -4.13
C HIS A 307 22.73 -13.83 -4.40
N PHE A 308 22.07 -13.29 -3.37
CA PHE A 308 21.10 -12.19 -3.55
C PHE A 308 21.75 -10.92 -4.10
N HIS A 309 22.97 -10.58 -3.65
CA HIS A 309 23.71 -9.45 -4.22
C HIS A 309 24.05 -9.66 -5.70
N LYS A 310 24.39 -10.88 -6.12
CA LYS A 310 24.61 -11.21 -7.54
C LYS A 310 23.35 -11.08 -8.39
N GLU A 311 22.18 -11.32 -7.81
CA GLU A 311 20.88 -11.11 -8.48
C GLU A 311 20.46 -9.63 -8.55
N GLY A 312 21.26 -8.71 -7.99
CA GLY A 312 21.08 -7.26 -8.12
C GLY A 312 20.59 -6.55 -6.87
N VAL A 313 20.32 -7.28 -5.78
CA VAL A 313 19.86 -6.69 -4.51
C VAL A 313 20.99 -5.91 -3.85
N LYS A 314 20.75 -4.64 -3.51
CA LYS A 314 21.78 -3.76 -2.92
C LYS A 314 21.97 -4.01 -1.43
N ILE A 315 20.87 -4.22 -0.70
CA ILE A 315 20.87 -4.45 0.73
C ILE A 315 20.11 -5.74 1.03
N VAL A 316 20.75 -6.67 1.74
CA VAL A 316 20.13 -7.95 2.12
C VAL A 316 20.19 -8.08 3.62
N VAL A 317 19.08 -8.44 4.24
CA VAL A 317 18.97 -8.62 5.69
C VAL A 317 18.33 -9.95 6.01
N LEU A 318 19.11 -10.90 6.53
CA LEU A 318 18.54 -12.10 7.14
C LEU A 318 17.98 -11.70 8.51
N SER A 319 16.65 -11.57 8.59
CA SER A 319 15.95 -11.03 9.76
C SER A 319 16.18 -11.86 11.02
N SER A 320 16.24 -13.18 10.88
CA SER A 320 16.65 -14.13 11.92
C SER A 320 17.13 -15.45 11.32
N THR A 321 18.10 -16.08 11.99
CA THR A 321 18.63 -17.41 11.69
C THR A 321 18.84 -18.19 13.00
N ASP A 322 18.70 -19.51 12.92
CA ASP A 322 18.89 -20.45 14.02
C ASP A 322 20.37 -20.83 14.22
N LEU A 323 21.29 -19.93 13.89
CA LEU A 323 22.73 -20.11 14.02
C LEU A 323 23.28 -19.74 15.41
N GLY A 324 22.40 -19.24 16.30
CA GLY A 324 22.75 -18.86 17.67
C GLY A 324 22.78 -20.04 18.65
N SER A 325 22.99 -19.73 19.93
CA SER A 325 22.76 -20.70 21.01
C SER A 325 21.26 -20.96 21.22
N ASP A 326 20.88 -21.94 22.05
CA ASP A 326 19.46 -22.32 22.25
C ASP A 326 18.52 -21.15 22.63
N ASP A 327 19.05 -20.06 23.19
CA ASP A 327 18.29 -18.86 23.60
C ASP A 327 18.65 -17.62 22.79
N GLU A 328 19.33 -17.77 21.66
CA GLU A 328 19.80 -16.68 20.81
C GLU A 328 19.52 -16.95 19.33
N LEU A 329 19.18 -15.89 18.60
CA LEU A 329 19.11 -15.90 17.15
C LEU A 329 20.20 -14.99 16.60
N ILE A 330 20.66 -15.27 15.38
CA ILE A 330 21.60 -14.40 14.68
C ILE A 330 20.88 -13.74 13.51
N SER A 331 21.02 -12.43 13.39
CA SER A 331 20.55 -11.67 12.24
C SER A 331 21.74 -11.05 11.51
N PHE A 332 21.64 -10.98 10.18
CA PHE A 332 22.70 -10.44 9.31
C PHE A 332 22.16 -9.28 8.50
N ALA A 333 22.97 -8.25 8.27
CA ALA A 333 22.70 -7.22 7.28
C ALA A 333 23.95 -6.97 6.44
N SER A 334 23.76 -6.90 5.12
CA SER A 334 24.83 -6.62 4.17
C SER A 334 24.41 -5.56 3.17
N ILE A 335 25.37 -4.76 2.74
CA ILE A 335 25.24 -3.82 1.63
C ILE A 335 26.32 -4.12 0.60
N ALA A 336 25.93 -4.22 -0.67
CA ALA A 336 26.81 -4.35 -1.82
C ALA A 336 26.39 -3.34 -2.90
N THR A 337 27.17 -2.28 -3.06
CA THR A 337 26.97 -1.21 -4.05
C THR A 337 28.32 -0.81 -4.65
N ASP A 338 28.31 0.00 -5.71
CA ASP A 338 29.52 0.54 -6.33
C ASP A 338 30.32 1.39 -5.33
N GLY A 339 31.29 0.76 -4.64
CA GLY A 339 32.17 1.39 -3.65
C GLY A 339 31.93 0.98 -2.19
N LYS A 340 30.92 0.16 -1.88
CA LYS A 340 30.67 -0.30 -0.51
C LYS A 340 30.22 -1.75 -0.48
N HIS A 341 31.02 -2.59 0.17
CA HIS A 341 30.70 -3.99 0.44
C HIS A 341 30.97 -4.30 1.91
N GLU A 342 29.92 -4.36 2.71
CA GLU A 342 30.01 -4.55 4.15
C GLU A 342 28.98 -5.56 4.61
N MET A 343 29.31 -6.32 5.66
CA MET A 343 28.39 -7.25 6.29
C MET A 343 28.55 -7.22 7.81
N TYR A 344 27.41 -7.23 8.48
CA TYR A 344 27.32 -7.19 9.93
C TYR A 344 26.42 -8.32 10.43
N ARG A 345 26.79 -8.88 11.58
CA ARG A 345 25.94 -9.80 12.34
C ARG A 345 25.56 -9.21 13.67
N ILE A 346 24.39 -9.58 14.18
CA ILE A 346 23.91 -9.19 15.50
C ILE A 346 23.28 -10.40 16.18
N THR A 347 23.67 -10.65 17.42
CA THR A 347 23.04 -11.68 18.27
C THR A 347 21.88 -11.04 19.01
N ILE A 348 20.71 -11.66 18.92
CA ILE A 348 19.49 -11.20 19.58
C ILE A 348 18.94 -12.33 20.47
N PRO A 349 18.35 -12.00 21.63
CA PRO A 349 17.74 -13.03 22.47
C PRO A 349 16.51 -13.61 21.80
N CYS A 350 16.38 -14.94 21.83
CA CYS A 350 15.19 -15.65 21.41
C CYS A 350 14.10 -15.49 22.47
N ILE A 351 12.92 -15.05 22.06
CA ILE A 351 11.74 -15.01 22.93
C ILE A 351 10.91 -16.24 22.56
N ARG A 352 10.83 -17.21 23.49
CA ARG A 352 10.22 -18.54 23.29
C ARG A 352 8.69 -18.51 23.20
N ASP A 353 8.16 -17.75 22.24
CA ASP A 353 6.74 -17.68 21.90
C ASP A 353 6.60 -17.29 20.41
N THR A 354 5.42 -17.54 19.84
CA THR A 354 5.14 -17.20 18.43
C THR A 354 4.39 -15.88 18.34
N PHE A 355 4.97 -14.93 17.61
CA PHE A 355 4.40 -13.62 17.35
C PHE A 355 4.09 -13.49 15.86
N THR A 356 2.95 -12.91 15.52
CA THR A 356 2.56 -12.60 14.15
C THR A 356 2.88 -11.14 13.81
N GLY A 357 3.34 -10.87 12.59
CA GLY A 357 3.64 -9.52 12.10
C GLY A 357 5.00 -8.96 12.51
N THR A 358 5.90 -9.78 13.05
CA THR A 358 7.28 -9.35 13.40
C THR A 358 8.12 -9.05 12.17
N GLY A 359 7.98 -9.83 11.09
CA GLY A 359 8.61 -9.58 9.79
C GLY A 359 8.16 -8.25 9.18
N ASP A 360 6.85 -8.01 9.13
CA ASP A 360 6.28 -6.75 8.63
C ASP A 360 6.81 -5.53 9.40
N LEU A 361 6.84 -5.63 10.74
CA LEU A 361 7.39 -4.57 11.60
C LEU A 361 8.89 -4.39 11.36
N PHE A 362 9.64 -5.48 11.22
CA PHE A 362 11.08 -5.46 10.95
C PHE A 362 11.38 -4.75 9.64
N ALA A 363 10.71 -5.13 8.54
CA ALA A 363 10.91 -4.54 7.22
C ALA A 363 10.59 -3.03 7.22
N ALA A 364 9.49 -2.63 7.87
CA ALA A 364 9.10 -1.22 7.99
C ALA A 364 10.11 -0.40 8.81
N LEU A 365 10.57 -0.92 9.95
CA LEU A 365 11.58 -0.26 10.78
C LEU A 365 12.93 -0.18 10.08
N PHE A 366 13.35 -1.25 9.40
CA PHE A 366 14.61 -1.28 8.68
C PHE A 366 14.63 -0.27 7.54
N LEU A 367 13.53 -0.15 6.78
CA LEU A 367 13.36 0.91 5.77
C LEU A 367 13.47 2.30 6.40
N ALA A 368 12.78 2.55 7.51
CA ALA A 368 12.81 3.85 8.17
C ALA A 368 14.24 4.22 8.66
N TRP A 369 14.97 3.26 9.23
CA TRP A 369 16.32 3.49 9.73
C TRP A 369 17.37 3.57 8.63
N THR A 370 17.25 2.77 7.56
CA THR A 370 18.15 2.90 6.39
C THR A 370 18.02 4.27 5.74
N SER A 371 16.79 4.79 5.63
CA SER A 371 16.55 6.17 5.18
C SER A 371 17.14 7.21 6.14
N LYS A 372 16.95 7.07 7.46
CA LYS A 372 17.48 8.02 8.45
C LYS A 372 19.00 8.00 8.61
N THR A 373 19.65 6.87 8.35
CA THR A 373 21.08 6.67 8.59
C THR A 373 21.91 6.67 7.32
N ASP A 374 21.32 7.11 6.19
CA ASP A 374 21.97 7.17 4.88
C ASP A 374 22.60 5.82 4.48
N ASN A 375 21.79 4.76 4.52
CA ASN A 375 22.19 3.38 4.20
C ASN A 375 23.34 2.84 5.09
N ASN A 376 23.47 3.33 6.32
CA ASN A 376 24.32 2.69 7.32
C ASN A 376 23.64 1.42 7.86
N VAL A 377 23.90 0.29 7.20
CA VAL A 377 23.27 -1.00 7.52
C VAL A 377 23.57 -1.48 8.94
N LYS A 378 24.74 -1.16 9.51
CA LYS A 378 25.09 -1.50 10.90
C LYS A 378 24.12 -0.82 11.87
N VAL A 379 24.04 0.51 11.81
CA VAL A 379 23.20 1.30 12.73
C VAL A 379 21.72 1.01 12.47
N SER A 380 21.34 0.80 11.20
CA SER A 380 19.97 0.44 10.83
C SER A 380 19.54 -0.88 11.44
N LEU A 381 20.40 -1.91 11.37
CA LEU A 381 20.14 -3.22 11.96
C LEU A 381 20.05 -3.13 13.49
N GLU A 382 20.99 -2.43 14.13
CA GLU A 382 21.00 -2.23 15.60
C GLU A 382 19.71 -1.56 16.08
N LYS A 383 19.29 -0.45 15.45
CA LYS A 383 18.06 0.28 15.82
C LYS A 383 16.80 -0.53 15.54
N THR A 384 16.75 -1.25 14.42
CA THR A 384 15.62 -2.11 14.05
C THR A 384 15.43 -3.23 15.05
N GLN A 385 16.50 -3.98 15.35
CA GLN A 385 16.44 -5.09 16.30
C GLN A 385 16.16 -4.60 17.73
N ALA A 386 16.74 -3.46 18.14
CA ALA A 386 16.45 -2.86 19.43
C ALA A 386 14.96 -2.51 19.59
N SER A 387 14.36 -1.87 18.59
CA SER A 387 12.94 -1.54 18.58
C SER A 387 12.07 -2.80 18.60
N LEU A 388 12.37 -3.79 17.74
CA LEU A 388 11.61 -5.03 17.66
C LEU A 388 11.67 -5.79 19.00
N GLN A 389 12.85 -5.96 19.58
CA GLN A 389 13.04 -6.64 20.86
C GLN A 389 12.30 -5.95 22.01
N ALA A 390 12.29 -4.61 22.04
CA ALA A 390 11.57 -3.86 23.06
C ALA A 390 10.04 -3.98 22.89
N VAL A 391 9.54 -3.96 21.65
CA VAL A 391 8.11 -4.21 21.35
C VAL A 391 7.70 -5.62 21.78
N LEU A 392 8.52 -6.63 21.47
CA LEU A 392 8.24 -8.02 21.84
C LEU A 392 8.24 -8.23 23.35
N LYS A 393 9.20 -7.64 24.07
CA LYS A 393 9.23 -7.66 25.55
C LYS A 393 7.98 -7.03 26.13
N ARG A 394 7.58 -5.84 25.67
CA ARG A 394 6.35 -5.16 26.11
C ARG A 394 5.09 -5.96 25.79
N THR A 395 5.07 -6.62 24.65
CA THR A 395 3.97 -7.50 24.24
C THR A 395 3.87 -8.70 25.17
N MET A 396 5.00 -9.33 25.50
CA MET A 396 5.07 -10.47 26.41
C MET A 396 4.68 -10.09 27.85
N GLU A 397 5.17 -8.96 28.36
CA GLU A 397 4.79 -8.44 29.69
C GLU A 397 3.29 -8.17 29.78
N HIS A 398 2.72 -7.55 28.74
CA HIS A 398 1.28 -7.34 28.67
C HIS A 398 0.52 -8.67 28.63
N ALA A 399 0.93 -9.61 27.77
CA ALA A 399 0.30 -10.92 27.64
C ALA A 399 0.26 -11.67 28.99
N LYS A 400 1.38 -11.69 29.72
CA LYS A 400 1.48 -12.29 31.06
C LYS A 400 0.60 -11.57 32.09
N SER A 401 0.40 -10.26 31.98
CA SER A 401 -0.44 -9.50 32.91
C SER A 401 -1.94 -9.74 32.73
N VAL A 402 -2.38 -10.07 31.51
CA VAL A 402 -3.82 -10.25 31.19
C VAL A 402 -4.23 -11.71 31.07
N ALA A 403 -3.28 -12.62 30.92
CA ALA A 403 -3.56 -14.04 30.83
C ALA A 403 -3.90 -14.63 32.21
N PRO A 404 -4.86 -15.57 32.30
CA PRO A 404 -5.12 -16.30 33.53
C PRO A 404 -3.85 -17.01 34.02
N SER A 405 -3.58 -16.94 35.33
CA SER A 405 -2.36 -17.50 35.92
C SER A 405 -2.22 -19.00 35.59
N GLY A 406 -1.08 -19.39 35.00
CA GLY A 406 -0.79 -20.76 34.60
C GLY A 406 -1.43 -21.22 33.27
N ALA A 407 -2.14 -20.36 32.55
CA ALA A 407 -2.71 -20.70 31.24
C ALA A 407 -1.72 -20.45 30.09
N LYS A 408 -1.78 -21.32 29.06
CA LYS A 408 -1.07 -21.10 27.79
C LYS A 408 -1.51 -19.77 27.16
N LEU A 409 -0.55 -18.96 26.72
CA LEU A 409 -0.83 -17.70 26.03
C LEU A 409 -1.45 -18.01 24.65
N TYR A 410 -2.72 -17.63 24.48
CA TYR A 410 -3.38 -17.71 23.18
C TYR A 410 -2.88 -16.60 22.24
N PRO A 411 -2.88 -16.82 20.91
CA PRO A 411 -2.39 -15.84 19.93
C PRO A 411 -2.95 -14.42 20.10
N ARG A 412 -4.23 -14.30 20.48
CA ARG A 412 -4.88 -13.01 20.74
C ARG A 412 -4.18 -12.14 21.80
N TYR A 413 -3.42 -12.73 22.71
CA TYR A 413 -2.68 -12.01 23.75
C TYR A 413 -1.27 -11.61 23.29
N LEU A 414 -0.79 -12.22 22.21
CA LEU A 414 0.55 -12.01 21.63
C LEU A 414 0.52 -11.05 20.43
N GLU A 415 -0.63 -10.41 20.17
CA GLU A 415 -0.74 -9.30 19.22
C GLU A 415 0.20 -8.16 19.61
N LEU A 416 0.99 -7.69 18.64
CA LEU A 416 2.03 -6.70 18.89
C LEU A 416 1.46 -5.40 19.47
N ARG A 417 2.06 -4.93 20.56
CA ARG A 417 1.67 -3.70 21.26
C ARG A 417 2.21 -2.44 20.58
N LEU A 418 1.87 -2.24 19.31
CA LEU A 418 2.42 -1.18 18.46
C LEU A 418 2.10 0.22 18.98
N VAL A 419 0.82 0.51 19.27
CA VAL A 419 0.38 1.84 19.74
C VAL A 419 1.05 2.20 21.07
N GLN A 420 1.14 1.23 21.98
CA GLN A 420 1.80 1.40 23.27
C GLN A 420 3.32 1.48 23.13
N SER A 421 3.87 1.26 21.93
CA SER A 421 5.30 1.27 21.62
C SER A 421 5.76 2.43 20.74
N MET A 422 4.95 3.47 20.63
CA MET A 422 5.32 4.69 19.93
C MET A 422 6.61 5.34 20.49
N ASP A 423 6.82 5.28 21.80
CA ASP A 423 8.04 5.73 22.47
C ASP A 423 9.30 4.98 21.98
N ILE A 424 9.19 3.66 21.82
CA ILE A 424 10.28 2.78 21.34
C ILE A 424 10.65 3.10 19.89
N PHE A 425 9.67 3.44 19.05
CA PHE A 425 9.93 3.77 17.65
C PHE A 425 10.62 5.12 17.48
N LEU A 426 10.29 6.09 18.34
CA LEU A 426 10.91 7.42 18.35
C LEU A 426 12.31 7.38 18.95
N SER A 427 12.49 6.61 20.03
CA SER A 427 13.73 6.50 20.78
C SER A 427 14.04 5.03 21.10
N PRO A 428 14.60 4.27 20.14
CA PRO A 428 14.92 2.87 20.37
C PRO A 428 15.97 2.74 21.48
N PRO A 429 15.81 1.77 22.38
CA PRO A 429 16.77 1.54 23.44
C PRO A 429 18.15 1.15 22.87
N GLU A 430 19.21 1.43 23.61
CA GLU A 430 20.54 0.94 23.26
C GLU A 430 20.71 -0.52 23.70
N MET A 431 20.02 -1.41 23.00
CA MET A 431 20.20 -2.86 23.14
C MET A 431 20.54 -3.45 21.78
N CYS A 432 21.40 -4.48 21.77
CA CYS A 432 21.94 -5.13 20.58
C CYS A 432 23.04 -4.32 19.86
N LYS A 433 24.24 -4.90 19.74
CA LYS A 433 25.38 -4.33 19.01
C LYS A 433 25.79 -5.25 17.89
N ALA A 434 25.84 -4.71 16.68
CA ALA A 434 26.25 -5.46 15.49
C ALA A 434 27.78 -5.45 15.36
N SER A 435 28.32 -6.62 15.03
CA SER A 435 29.74 -6.84 14.77
C SER A 435 29.97 -7.00 13.26
N ARG A 436 31.06 -6.41 12.75
CA ARG A 436 31.42 -6.52 11.34
C ARG A 436 32.02 -7.89 11.06
N ILE A 437 31.58 -8.54 9.99
CA ILE A 437 32.10 -9.84 9.54
C ILE A 437 32.68 -9.77 8.12
N ARG A 438 32.38 -8.72 7.35
CA ARG A 438 33.03 -8.40 6.06
C ARG A 438 33.07 -6.90 5.81
#